data_AF-A0A8T4SHA5-F1
#
_entry.id   AF-A0A8T4SHA5-F1
#
_cell.length_a   1.000
_cell.length_b   1.000
_cell.length_c   1.000
_cell.angle_alpha   90.00
_cell.angle_beta   90.00
_cell.angle_gamma   90.00
#
_symmetry.space_group_name_H-M   'P 1'
#
loop_
_entity.id
_entity.type
_entity.pdbx_description
1 polymer ?
#
loop_
_entity_poly.entity_id
_entity_poly.type
_entity_poly.pdbx_seq_one_letter_code
_entity_poly.pdbx_strand_id
1 'polypeptide(L)'
;MINQELLVFVIIAAIFGYLLYKWGQFRKEQEWKEKLEKLRSEIADKQRAGIKGKITEMFAPYLEGFPFKASECKFIGDPIDYVVFEGLDNRDITGIHFLDVKADSSELKKHQRQIKEIIEQKGNIGFKTFRFRTK
;
A
#
# COMPACT_ATOMS: atom_id res chain seq x y z
N MET A 1 71.65 7.53 13.70
CA MET A 1 71.27 6.34 12.93
C MET A 1 69.95 5.84 13.50
N ILE A 2 68.89 5.74 12.69
CA ILE A 2 67.61 5.19 13.17
C ILE A 2 67.82 3.71 13.49
N ASN A 3 67.40 3.27 14.67
CA ASN A 3 67.51 1.88 15.09
C ASN A 3 66.66 0.98 14.16
N GLN A 4 67.24 -0.04 13.55
CA GLN A 4 66.53 -0.96 12.65
C GLN A 4 65.32 -1.61 13.35
N GLU A 5 65.43 -1.90 14.64
CA GLU A 5 64.32 -2.42 15.47
C GLU A 5 63.12 -1.47 15.48
N LEU A 6 63.37 -0.16 15.56
CA LEU A 6 62.31 0.86 15.55
C LEU A 6 61.59 0.90 14.20
N LEU A 7 62.33 0.75 13.09
CA LEU A 7 61.76 0.72 11.75
C LEU A 7 60.82 -0.49 11.58
N VAL A 8 61.24 -1.67 12.03
CA VAL A 8 60.44 -2.90 11.96
C VAL A 8 59.15 -2.76 12.75
N PHE A 9 59.21 -2.21 13.97
CA PHE A 9 58.02 -2.00 14.80
C PHE A 9 56.99 -1.07 14.15
N VAL A 10 57.44 0.02 13.53
CA VAL A 10 56.56 0.97 12.82
C VAL A 10 55.87 0.30 11.64
N ILE A 11 56.58 -0.52 10.87
CA ILE A 11 56.00 -1.24 9.72
C ILE A 11 54.93 -2.23 10.20
N ILE A 12 55.21 -3.00 11.26
CA ILE A 12 54.24 -3.94 11.84
C ILE A 12 52.99 -3.20 12.32
N ALA A 13 53.15 -2.09 13.04
CA ALA A 13 52.04 -1.27 13.51
C ALA A 13 51.20 -0.70 12.36
N ALA A 14 51.83 -0.26 11.27
CA ALA A 14 51.14 0.23 10.07
C ALA A 14 50.35 -0.87 9.36
N ILE A 15 50.94 -2.06 9.20
CA ILE A 15 50.26 -3.23 8.63
C ILE A 15 49.07 -3.61 9.51
N PHE A 16 49.27 -3.69 10.83
CA PHE A 16 48.21 -4.02 11.78
C PHE A 16 47.06 -3.00 11.73
N GLY A 17 47.38 -1.71 11.71
CA GLY A 17 46.39 -0.65 11.55
C GLY A 17 45.60 -0.75 10.24
N TYR A 18 46.28 -1.05 9.12
CA TYR A 18 45.63 -1.28 7.83
C TYR A 18 44.70 -2.50 7.85
N LEU A 19 45.13 -3.60 8.47
CA LEU A 19 44.32 -4.81 8.62
C LEU A 19 43.08 -4.54 9.48
N LEU A 20 43.21 -3.82 10.60
CA LEU A 20 42.08 -3.41 11.43
C LEU A 20 41.10 -2.51 10.67
N TYR A 21 41.61 -1.54 9.90
CA TYR A 21 40.78 -0.69 9.07
C TYR A 21 40.00 -1.49 8.02
N LYS A 22 40.68 -2.39 7.30
CA LYS A 22 40.05 -3.27 6.30
C LYS A 22 39.02 -4.20 6.94
N TRP A 23 39.31 -4.73 8.11
CA TRP A 23 38.37 -5.59 8.83
C TRP A 23 37.12 -4.81 9.27
N GLY A 24 37.28 -3.58 9.76
CA GLY A 24 36.15 -2.71 10.09
C GLY A 24 35.27 -2.36 8.88
N GLN A 25 35.87 -2.09 7.72
CA GLN A 25 35.13 -1.86 6.47
C GLN A 25 34.36 -3.10 6.03
N PHE A 26 35.01 -4.28 6.07
CA PHE A 26 34.35 -5.53 5.71
C PHE A 26 33.16 -5.83 6.62
N ARG A 27 33.29 -5.66 7.94
CA ARG A 27 32.17 -5.85 8.88
C ARG A 27 31.01 -4.91 8.59
N LYS A 28 31.29 -3.62 8.36
CA LYS A 28 30.26 -2.65 7.97
C LYS A 28 29.58 -3.06 6.68
N GLU A 29 30.33 -3.51 5.67
CA GLU A 29 29.76 -3.94 4.40
C GLU A 29 28.81 -5.12 4.57
N GLN A 30 29.16 -6.11 5.40
CA GLN A 30 28.28 -7.25 5.71
C GLN A 30 27.01 -6.80 6.45
N GLU A 31 27.15 -5.97 7.49
CA GLU A 31 25.99 -5.41 8.22
C GLU A 31 25.06 -4.61 7.29
N TRP A 32 25.63 -3.82 6.38
CA TRP A 32 24.86 -3.07 5.37
C TRP A 32 24.15 -4.00 4.39
N LYS A 33 24.80 -5.09 3.95
CA LYS A 33 24.20 -6.09 3.06
C LYS A 33 23.02 -6.79 3.73
N GLU A 34 23.19 -7.28 4.95
CA GLU A 34 22.13 -7.92 5.74
C GLU A 34 20.95 -6.96 5.96
N LYS A 35 21.23 -5.71 6.35
CA LYS A 35 20.20 -4.70 6.55
C LYS A 35 19.45 -4.38 5.26
N LEU A 36 20.14 -4.33 4.13
CA LEU A 36 19.54 -4.07 2.83
C LEU A 36 18.64 -5.24 2.39
N GLU A 37 19.07 -6.48 2.59
CA GLU A 37 18.25 -7.66 2.30
C GLU A 37 16.99 -7.71 3.14
N LYS A 38 17.11 -7.44 4.45
CA LYS A 38 15.95 -7.36 5.35
C LYS A 38 14.97 -6.27 4.92
N LEU A 39 15.48 -5.07 4.62
CA LEU A 39 14.65 -3.96 4.15
C LEU A 39 13.92 -4.30 2.83
N ARG A 40 14.60 -4.98 1.89
CA ARG A 40 13.99 -5.43 0.65
C ARG A 40 12.86 -6.42 0.90
N SER A 41 13.05 -7.39 1.79
CA SER A 41 11.99 -8.33 2.17
C SER A 41 10.79 -7.61 2.78
N GLU A 42 11.03 -6.73 3.75
CA GLU A 42 9.97 -5.97 4.41
C GLU A 42 9.17 -5.10 3.43
N ILE A 43 9.85 -4.47 2.46
CA ILE A 43 9.18 -3.70 1.40
C ILE A 43 8.32 -4.61 0.53
N ALA A 44 8.86 -5.76 0.11
CA ALA A 44 8.12 -6.71 -0.71
C ALA A 44 6.87 -7.24 0.01
N ASP A 45 6.98 -7.56 1.30
CA ASP A 45 5.86 -8.04 2.11
C ASP A 45 4.76 -6.98 2.26
N LYS A 46 5.15 -5.72 2.52
CA LYS A 46 4.21 -4.59 2.56
C LYS A 46 3.51 -4.39 1.21
N GLN A 47 4.24 -4.50 0.10
CA GLN A 47 3.67 -4.39 -1.24
C GLN A 47 2.65 -5.51 -1.50
N ARG A 48 3.00 -6.76 -1.18
CA ARG A 48 2.08 -7.91 -1.33
C ARG A 48 0.83 -7.73 -0.49
N ALA A 49 0.96 -7.29 0.77
CA ALA A 49 -0.18 -7.01 1.63
C ALA A 49 -1.10 -5.94 1.02
N GLY A 50 -0.52 -4.85 0.51
CA GLY A 50 -1.27 -3.79 -0.17
C GLY A 50 -1.99 -4.26 -1.44
N ILE A 51 -1.33 -5.09 -2.27
CA ILE A 51 -1.94 -5.67 -3.48
C ILE A 51 -3.08 -6.61 -3.09
N LYS A 52 -2.87 -7.47 -2.10
CA LYS A 52 -3.89 -8.39 -1.61
C LYS A 52 -5.11 -7.63 -1.11
N GLY A 53 -4.92 -6.54 -0.35
CA GLY A 53 -6.00 -5.68 0.10
C GLY A 53 -6.83 -5.13 -1.07
N LYS A 54 -6.19 -4.57 -2.08
CA LYS A 54 -6.87 -4.05 -3.29
C LYS A 54 -7.63 -5.11 -4.06
N ILE A 55 -7.06 -6.31 -4.20
CA ILE A 55 -7.75 -7.43 -4.85
C ILE A 55 -8.97 -7.83 -4.03
N THR A 56 -8.84 -7.92 -2.70
CA THR A 56 -9.99 -8.21 -1.83
C THR A 56 -11.10 -7.17 -1.99
N GLU A 57 -10.76 -5.88 -2.06
CA GLU A 57 -11.72 -4.79 -2.32
C GLU A 57 -12.44 -5.02 -3.66
N MET A 58 -11.72 -5.34 -4.75
CA MET A 58 -12.28 -5.60 -6.09
C MET A 58 -13.19 -6.83 -6.20
N PHE A 59 -13.00 -7.81 -5.32
CA PHE A 59 -13.79 -9.05 -5.31
C PHE A 59 -14.71 -9.16 -4.10
N ALA A 60 -14.87 -8.08 -3.33
CA ALA A 60 -15.68 -8.06 -2.12
C ALA A 60 -17.11 -8.60 -2.31
N PRO A 61 -17.81 -8.37 -3.44
CA PRO A 61 -19.15 -8.91 -3.65
C PRO A 61 -19.25 -10.44 -3.69
N TYR A 62 -18.13 -11.14 -3.79
CA TYR A 62 -18.06 -12.61 -3.77
C TYR A 62 -17.63 -13.16 -2.41
N LEU A 63 -17.37 -12.30 -1.42
CA LEU A 63 -17.05 -12.72 -0.06
C LEU A 63 -18.32 -13.16 0.66
N GLU A 64 -18.15 -14.11 1.58
CA GLU A 64 -19.23 -14.57 2.45
C GLU A 64 -19.78 -13.40 3.29
N GLY A 65 -21.09 -13.28 3.36
CA GLY A 65 -21.76 -12.24 4.13
C GLY A 65 -21.82 -10.86 3.47
N PHE A 66 -21.36 -10.70 2.22
CA PHE A 66 -21.53 -9.43 1.50
C PHE A 66 -23.03 -9.12 1.30
N PRO A 67 -23.51 -7.90 1.62
CA PRO A 67 -24.94 -7.63 1.78
C PRO A 67 -25.72 -7.45 0.47
N PHE A 68 -25.05 -7.40 -0.68
CA PHE A 68 -25.68 -7.15 -1.99
C PHE A 68 -25.30 -8.21 -3.02
N LYS A 69 -26.06 -8.29 -4.11
CA LYS A 69 -25.71 -9.17 -5.23
C LYS A 69 -24.56 -8.59 -6.04
N ALA A 70 -23.57 -9.42 -6.38
CA ALA A 70 -22.41 -9.02 -7.18
C ALA A 70 -22.78 -8.44 -8.56
N SER A 71 -23.88 -8.90 -9.18
CA SER A 71 -24.41 -8.38 -10.46
C SER A 71 -24.84 -6.91 -10.39
N GLU A 72 -25.29 -6.48 -9.21
CA GLU A 72 -25.83 -5.15 -8.93
C GLU A 72 -24.76 -4.16 -8.46
N CYS A 73 -23.55 -4.66 -8.16
CA CYS A 73 -22.40 -3.84 -7.76
C CYS A 73 -21.58 -3.38 -8.97
N LYS A 74 -21.23 -2.09 -9.02
CA LYS A 74 -20.28 -1.53 -9.99
C LYS A 74 -19.05 -1.03 -9.26
N PHE A 75 -17.91 -1.68 -9.50
CA PHE A 75 -16.64 -1.32 -8.92
C PHE A 75 -16.11 0.00 -9.53
N ILE A 76 -15.62 0.89 -8.68
CA ILE A 76 -14.99 2.16 -9.01
C ILE A 76 -13.56 2.20 -8.46
N GLY A 77 -13.37 1.81 -7.20
CA GLY A 77 -12.08 1.93 -6.48
C GLY A 77 -11.90 3.28 -5.79
N ASP A 78 -10.70 3.87 -5.81
CA ASP A 78 -10.48 5.18 -5.17
C ASP A 78 -11.32 6.27 -5.88
N PRO A 79 -12.13 7.09 -5.16
CA PRO A 79 -12.19 7.26 -3.70
C PRO A 79 -13.27 6.44 -2.94
N ILE A 80 -14.15 5.69 -3.62
CA ILE A 80 -15.20 4.82 -3.05
C ILE A 80 -15.30 3.53 -3.87
N ASP A 81 -15.18 2.36 -3.24
CA ASP A 81 -15.00 1.10 -3.94
C ASP A 81 -16.16 0.71 -4.87
N TYR A 82 -17.42 0.90 -4.46
CA TYR A 82 -18.59 0.49 -5.24
C TYR A 82 -19.70 1.53 -5.27
N VAL A 83 -20.44 1.53 -6.39
CA VAL A 83 -21.83 1.98 -6.43
C VAL A 83 -22.70 0.75 -6.65
N VAL A 84 -23.62 0.51 -5.73
CA VAL A 84 -24.59 -0.59 -5.79
C VAL A 84 -25.93 -0.06 -6.27
N PHE A 85 -26.48 -0.71 -7.29
CA PHE A 85 -27.80 -0.41 -7.84
C PHE A 85 -28.77 -1.51 -7.41
N GLU A 86 -29.27 -1.42 -6.19
CA GLU A 86 -30.11 -2.46 -5.59
C GLU A 86 -31.39 -2.66 -6.43
N GLY A 87 -31.67 -3.91 -6.80
CA GLY A 87 -32.80 -4.27 -7.67
C GLY A 87 -32.55 -4.11 -9.17
N LEU A 88 -31.31 -3.79 -9.59
CA LEU A 88 -30.92 -3.67 -11.00
C LEU A 88 -31.23 -4.94 -11.81
N ASP A 89 -31.05 -6.13 -11.24
CA ASP A 89 -31.33 -7.39 -11.94
C ASP A 89 -32.81 -7.52 -12.32
N ASN A 90 -33.69 -6.96 -11.49
CA ASN A 90 -35.14 -6.97 -11.70
C ASN A 90 -35.64 -5.77 -12.51
N ARG A 91 -34.74 -4.87 -12.93
CA ARG A 91 -35.06 -3.58 -13.58
C ARG A 91 -35.97 -2.68 -12.73
N ASP A 92 -35.92 -2.84 -11.42
CA ASP A 92 -36.66 -2.03 -10.45
C ASP A 92 -35.67 -1.56 -9.38
N ILE A 93 -35.15 -0.33 -9.55
CA ILE A 93 -34.11 0.22 -8.69
C ILE A 93 -34.75 0.68 -7.38
N THR A 94 -34.49 -0.04 -6.29
CA THR A 94 -35.00 0.26 -4.95
C THR A 94 -34.02 1.10 -4.14
N GLY A 95 -32.74 1.10 -4.50
CA GLY A 95 -31.69 1.81 -3.77
C GLY A 95 -30.42 2.06 -4.58
N ILE A 96 -29.72 3.13 -4.25
CA ILE A 96 -28.35 3.41 -4.73
C ILE A 96 -27.46 3.56 -3.49
N HIS A 97 -26.47 2.68 -3.36
CA HIS A 97 -25.55 2.69 -2.22
C HIS A 97 -24.13 2.98 -2.68
N PHE A 98 -23.47 3.93 -2.04
CA PHE A 98 -22.04 4.14 -2.17
C PHE A 98 -21.36 3.33 -1.07
N LEU A 99 -20.59 2.32 -1.46
CA LEU A 99 -20.03 1.34 -0.55
C LEU A 99 -18.50 1.35 -0.62
N ASP A 100 -17.88 1.40 0.56
CA ASP A 100 -16.44 1.33 0.75
C ASP A 100 -16.14 0.06 1.55
N VAL A 101 -15.24 -0.77 1.04
CA VAL A 101 -14.86 -2.05 1.65
C VAL A 101 -13.71 -1.81 2.61
N LYS A 102 -13.83 -2.36 3.82
CA LYS A 102 -12.81 -2.25 4.86
C LYS A 102 -12.51 -3.63 5.43
N ALA A 103 -11.23 -3.91 5.66
CA ALA A 103 -10.79 -5.08 6.39
C ALA A 103 -10.69 -4.76 7.89
N ASP A 104 -11.28 -5.62 8.73
CA ASP A 104 -11.20 -5.56 10.19
C ASP A 104 -11.45 -4.16 10.78
N SER A 105 -10.47 -3.62 11.50
CA SER A 105 -10.52 -2.32 12.17
C SER A 105 -10.10 -1.14 11.27
N SER A 106 -10.13 -1.30 9.94
CA SER A 106 -9.74 -0.23 9.02
C SER A 106 -10.77 0.89 9.01
N GLU A 107 -10.34 2.10 9.32
CA GLU A 107 -11.19 3.28 9.32
C GLU A 107 -11.32 3.92 7.93
N LEU A 108 -12.41 4.65 7.72
CA LEU A 108 -12.57 5.53 6.55
C LEU A 108 -11.47 6.58 6.51
N LYS A 109 -10.85 6.80 5.35
CA LYS A 109 -9.94 7.91 5.12
C LYS A 109 -10.67 9.25 5.22
N LYS A 110 -9.93 10.35 5.40
CA LYS A 110 -10.51 11.71 5.50
C LYS A 110 -11.46 12.03 4.34
N HIS A 111 -11.05 11.78 3.10
CA HIS A 111 -11.89 12.04 1.93
C HIS A 111 -13.12 11.11 1.87
N GLN A 112 -12.98 9.84 2.26
CA GLN A 112 -14.11 8.89 2.34
C GLN A 112 -15.15 9.35 3.35
N ARG A 113 -14.71 9.86 4.51
CA ARG A 113 -15.62 10.48 5.51
C ARG A 113 -16.35 11.69 4.95
N GLN A 114 -15.65 12.58 4.23
CA GLN A 114 -16.27 13.73 3.58
C GLN A 114 -17.30 13.30 2.53
N ILE A 115 -17.01 12.24 1.75
CA ILE A 115 -17.96 11.69 0.78
C ILE A 115 -19.19 11.12 1.49
N LYS A 116 -18.99 10.33 2.57
CA LYS A 116 -20.08 9.82 3.40
C LYS A 116 -20.97 10.96 3.93
N GLU A 117 -20.37 12.00 4.50
CA GLU A 117 -21.10 13.18 5.00
C GLU A 117 -21.92 13.86 3.90
N ILE A 118 -21.36 14.01 2.70
CA ILE A 118 -22.07 14.58 1.54
C ILE A 118 -23.25 13.70 1.12
N ILE A 119 -23.08 12.37 1.17
CA ILE A 119 -24.14 11.41 0.82
C ILE A 119 -25.28 11.44 1.83
N GLU A 120 -24.96 11.55 3.12
CA GLU A 120 -25.94 11.60 4.21
C GLU A 120 -26.65 12.96 4.31
N GLN A 121 -26.05 14.03 3.76
CA GLN A 121 -26.66 15.36 3.70
C GLN A 121 -27.71 15.46 2.58
N LYS A 122 -28.89 16.01 2.91
CA LYS A 122 -29.94 16.28 1.92
C LYS A 122 -29.49 17.38 0.93
N GLY A 123 -29.61 17.11 -0.37
CA GLY A 123 -29.49 18.11 -1.45
C GLY A 123 -28.16 18.17 -2.20
N ASN A 124 -27.13 17.43 -1.79
CA ASN A 124 -25.82 17.44 -2.44
C ASN A 124 -25.58 16.27 -3.42
N ILE A 125 -26.52 15.33 -3.52
CA ILE A 125 -26.54 14.28 -4.54
C ILE A 125 -27.59 14.62 -5.60
N GLY A 126 -27.22 14.58 -6.87
CA GLY A 126 -28.13 14.87 -7.98
C GLY A 126 -27.81 14.11 -9.25
N PHE A 127 -28.84 13.82 -10.04
CA PHE A 127 -28.72 13.20 -11.35
C PHE A 127 -28.59 14.28 -12.43
N LYS A 128 -27.56 14.18 -13.29
CA LYS A 128 -27.34 15.12 -14.41
C LYS A 128 -27.08 14.33 -15.70
N THR A 129 -27.73 14.75 -16.78
CA THR A 129 -27.50 14.18 -18.12
C THR A 129 -26.76 15.19 -18.98
N PHE A 130 -25.56 14.84 -19.44
CA PHE A 130 -24.85 15.57 -20.48
C PHE A 130 -25.02 14.83 -21.81
N ARG A 131 -25.44 15.54 -22.85
CA ARG A 131 -25.63 14.98 -24.20
C ARG A 131 -24.61 15.63 -25.14
N PHE A 132 -23.84 14.83 -25.86
CA PHE A 132 -22.95 15.28 -26.92
C PHE A 132 -23.41 14.71 -28.26
N ARG A 133 -23.14 15.44 -29.36
CA ARG A 133 -23.39 14.93 -30.72
C ARG A 133 -22.16 14.18 -31.22
N THR A 134 -22.34 12.94 -31.66
CA THR A 134 -21.40 12.24 -32.54
C THR A 134 -21.69 12.64 -34.00
N LYS A 135 -20.63 12.88 -34.78
CA LYS A 135 -20.70 13.05 -36.24
C LYS A 135 -20.90 11.70 -36.92
#